data_AF-A0A385TV04-F1
#
_entry.id   AF-A0A385TV04-F1
#
_cell.length_a   1.000
_cell.length_b   1.000
_cell.length_c   1.000
_cell.angle_alpha   90.00
_cell.angle_beta   90.00
_cell.angle_gamma   90.00
#
_symmetry.space_group_name_H-M   'P 1'
#
loop_
_entity.id
_entity.type
_entity.pdbx_description
1 polymer ?
#
loop_
_entity_poly.entity_id
_entity_poly.type
_entity_poly.pdbx_seq_one_letter_code
_entity_poly.pdbx_strand_id
1 'polypeptide(L)'
;MRRLWVNKAQAQASRMPCLIPRQVEIDGNWVWEGKWVSAPEPIADILLTYTRCTQLGCPVGEKEKPAAYVYCSSELSSYRYVPIWPRFIEQIDMSKVNELELRVLKRRRGDGVRDKSKG
;
A
#
# COMPACT_ATOMS: atom_id res chain seq x y z
N MET A 1 -2.03 -2.45 19.62
CA MET A 1 -2.48 -1.32 18.76
C MET A 1 -3.43 -1.83 17.68
N ARG A 2 -4.73 -1.82 17.94
CA ARG A 2 -5.76 -2.55 17.15
C ARG A 2 -6.86 -1.62 16.58
N ARG A 3 -6.54 -0.35 16.26
CA ARG A 3 -7.56 0.72 16.08
C ARG A 3 -7.74 1.32 14.68
N LEU A 4 -6.97 0.91 13.67
CA LEU A 4 -7.09 1.50 12.32
C LEU A 4 -7.74 0.55 11.30
N TRP A 5 -7.81 -0.75 11.60
CA TRP A 5 -8.38 -1.70 10.66
C TRP A 5 -9.89 -1.50 10.62
N VAL A 6 -10.47 -1.56 9.42
CA VAL A 6 -11.90 -1.32 9.21
C VAL A 6 -12.58 -2.59 8.72
N ASN A 7 -13.89 -2.65 8.92
CA ASN A 7 -14.71 -3.73 8.39
C ASN A 7 -15.11 -3.48 6.92
N LYS A 8 -15.75 -4.47 6.29
CA LYS A 8 -16.19 -4.40 4.90
C LYS A 8 -17.11 -3.20 4.61
N ALA A 9 -18.08 -2.93 5.48
CA ALA A 9 -19.04 -1.85 5.28
C ALA A 9 -18.34 -0.47 5.32
N GLN A 10 -17.41 -0.28 6.26
CA GLN A 10 -16.61 0.93 6.37
C GLN A 10 -15.68 1.12 5.16
N ALA A 11 -15.01 0.06 4.70
CA ALA A 11 -14.16 0.10 3.51
C ALA A 11 -14.98 0.48 2.26
N GLN A 12 -16.14 -0.12 2.06
CA GLN A 12 -17.04 0.19 0.93
C GLN A 12 -17.56 1.63 0.99
N ALA A 13 -17.98 2.10 2.17
CA ALA A 13 -18.50 3.45 2.37
C ALA A 13 -17.44 4.53 2.04
N SER A 14 -16.16 4.25 2.28
CA SER A 14 -15.08 5.19 1.99
C SER A 14 -14.82 5.42 0.49
N ARG A 15 -15.24 4.49 -0.38
CA ARG A 15 -14.93 4.45 -1.82
C ARG A 15 -13.44 4.51 -2.16
N MET A 16 -12.55 4.26 -1.20
CA MET A 16 -11.11 4.22 -1.45
C MET A 16 -10.72 2.93 -2.17
N PRO A 17 -9.63 2.95 -2.97
CA PRO A 17 -9.05 1.75 -3.57
C PRO A 17 -8.76 0.67 -2.51
N CYS A 18 -8.98 -0.59 -2.87
CA CYS A 18 -8.65 -1.71 -2.02
C CYS A 18 -7.81 -2.73 -2.80
N LEU A 19 -6.66 -3.08 -2.25
CA LEU A 19 -5.80 -4.14 -2.75
C LEU A 19 -6.23 -5.47 -2.15
N ILE A 20 -6.57 -6.44 -3.01
CA ILE A 20 -6.82 -7.81 -2.58
C ILE A 20 -5.62 -8.68 -2.99
N PRO A 21 -4.76 -9.10 -2.03
CA PRO A 21 -3.65 -10.00 -2.30
C PRO A 21 -4.17 -11.33 -2.83
N ARG A 22 -3.53 -11.86 -3.87
CA ARG A 22 -3.82 -13.15 -4.47
C ARG A 22 -2.54 -13.82 -4.92
N GLN A 23 -2.53 -15.14 -4.95
CA GLN A 23 -1.50 -15.88 -5.64
C GLN A 23 -1.94 -16.11 -7.09
N VAL A 24 -1.02 -15.89 -8.02
CA VAL A 24 -1.21 -16.19 -9.44
C VAL A 24 -0.05 -17.05 -9.91
N GLU A 25 -0.33 -17.99 -10.80
CA GLU A 25 0.69 -18.82 -11.42
C GLU A 25 1.20 -18.13 -12.70
N ILE A 26 2.51 -17.95 -12.78
CA ILE A 26 3.20 -17.39 -13.96
C ILE A 26 4.39 -18.31 -14.25
N ASP A 27 4.45 -18.86 -15.46
CA ASP A 27 5.51 -19.76 -15.91
C ASP A 27 5.81 -20.91 -14.92
N GLY A 28 4.75 -21.52 -14.38
CA GLY A 28 4.85 -22.63 -13.41
C GLY A 28 5.25 -22.23 -11.99
N ASN A 29 5.33 -20.94 -11.68
CA ASN A 29 5.68 -20.43 -10.35
C ASN A 29 4.52 -19.64 -9.74
N TRP A 30 4.19 -19.95 -8.47
CA TRP A 30 3.20 -19.19 -7.71
C TRP A 30 3.81 -17.89 -7.16
N VAL A 31 3.34 -16.77 -7.68
CA VAL A 31 3.76 -15.43 -7.25
C VAL A 31 2.63 -14.71 -6.54
N TRP A 32 2.99 -13.93 -5.52
CA TRP A 32 2.04 -13.03 -4.88
C TRP A 32 1.84 -11.78 -5.73
N GLU A 33 0.59 -11.53 -6.09
CA GLU A 33 0.13 -10.33 -6.76
C GLU A 33 -0.99 -9.69 -5.91
N GLY A 34 -1.52 -8.54 -6.34
CA GLY A 34 -2.73 -8.00 -5.77
C GLY A 34 -3.62 -7.39 -6.85
N LYS A 35 -4.93 -7.52 -6.67
CA LYS A 35 -5.93 -6.91 -7.52
C LYS A 35 -6.49 -5.66 -6.85
N TRP A 36 -6.38 -4.52 -7.52
CA TRP A 36 -7.07 -3.30 -7.12
C TRP A 36 -8.56 -3.38 -7.44
N VAL A 37 -9.39 -3.01 -6.47
CA VAL A 37 -10.86 -2.92 -6.62
C VAL A 37 -11.37 -1.58 -6.09
N SER A 38 -12.62 -1.27 -6.45
CA SER A 38 -13.37 -0.04 -6.10
C SER A 38 -12.87 1.25 -6.75
N ALA A 39 -11.56 1.42 -6.93
CA ALA A 39 -10.94 2.56 -7.61
C ALA A 39 -9.54 2.18 -8.12
N PRO A 40 -8.93 2.99 -9.01
CA PRO A 40 -7.57 2.78 -9.50
C PRO A 40 -6.52 2.77 -8.38
N GLU A 41 -5.36 2.18 -8.67
CA GLU A 41 -4.22 2.21 -7.76
C GLU A 41 -3.80 3.65 -7.39
N PRO A 42 -3.54 3.94 -6.10
CA PRO A 42 -3.01 5.24 -5.70
C PRO A 42 -1.62 5.55 -6.29
N ILE A 43 -1.40 6.82 -6.63
CA ILE A 43 -0.08 7.32 -7.03
C ILE A 43 0.83 7.38 -5.79
N ALA A 44 1.89 6.58 -5.78
CA ALA A 44 2.92 6.52 -4.75
C ALA A 44 4.15 5.75 -5.26
N ASP A 45 5.30 5.87 -4.59
CA ASP A 45 6.41 4.93 -4.81
C ASP A 45 6.21 3.63 -4.02
N ILE A 46 5.57 3.73 -2.86
CA ILE A 46 5.19 2.58 -2.03
C ILE A 46 3.97 2.92 -1.17
N LEU A 47 3.15 1.92 -0.88
CA LEU A 47 2.05 2.01 0.07
C LEU A 47 2.40 1.26 1.34
N LEU A 48 2.27 1.92 2.49
CA LEU A 48 2.77 1.43 3.77
C LEU A 48 1.70 1.49 4.84
N THR A 49 1.73 0.55 5.78
CA THR A 49 0.86 0.61 6.96
C THR A 49 1.31 1.75 7.89
N TYR A 50 0.38 2.23 8.73
CA TYR A 50 0.65 3.29 9.70
C TYR A 50 1.95 3.08 10.49
N THR A 51 2.14 1.87 11.03
CA THR A 51 3.33 1.53 11.82
C THR A 51 4.60 1.52 10.95
N ARG A 52 4.50 1.04 9.70
CA ARG A 52 5.68 0.95 8.82
C ARG A 52 6.14 2.33 8.35
N CYS A 53 5.21 3.27 8.14
CA CYS A 53 5.54 4.69 7.91
C CYS A 53 6.46 5.25 9.00
N THR A 54 6.13 5.05 10.28
CA THR A 54 6.96 5.51 11.39
C THR A 54 8.32 4.81 11.43
N GLN A 55 8.35 3.49 11.20
CA GLN A 55 9.60 2.72 11.19
C GLN A 55 10.55 3.17 10.08
N LEU A 56 10.03 3.66 8.96
CA LEU A 56 10.80 4.18 7.82
C LEU A 56 11.09 5.68 7.92
N GLY A 57 10.91 6.30 9.09
CA GLY A 57 11.21 7.72 9.31
C GLY A 57 10.23 8.69 8.64
N CYS A 58 9.10 8.20 8.13
CA CYS A 58 8.09 8.99 7.42
C CYS A 58 6.70 8.89 8.08
N PRO A 59 6.57 9.28 9.37
CA PRO A 59 5.35 9.06 10.15
C PRO A 59 4.10 9.67 9.49
N VAL A 60 2.95 9.06 9.75
CA VAL A 60 1.65 9.57 9.27
C VAL A 60 1.29 10.84 10.03
N GLY A 61 0.99 11.91 9.31
CA GLY A 61 0.58 13.19 9.90
C GLY A 61 -0.80 13.12 10.58
N GLU A 62 -1.07 13.99 11.55
CA GLU A 62 -2.32 13.96 12.35
C GLU A 62 -3.61 14.01 11.52
N LYS A 63 -3.58 14.73 10.40
CA LYS A 63 -4.73 14.90 9.48
C LYS A 63 -4.59 14.08 8.19
N GLU A 64 -3.54 13.28 8.09
CA GLU A 64 -3.23 12.52 6.90
C GLU A 64 -4.14 11.29 6.79
N LYS A 65 -4.91 11.22 5.69
CA LYS A 65 -5.83 10.11 5.44
C LYS A 65 -5.12 9.00 4.67
N PRO A 66 -5.49 7.73 4.90
CA PRO A 66 -4.99 6.64 4.06
C PRO A 66 -5.45 6.84 2.62
N ALA A 67 -4.65 6.36 1.67
CA ALA A 67 -4.99 6.42 0.25
C ALA A 67 -5.72 5.15 -0.23
N ALA A 68 -5.59 4.06 0.51
CA ALA A 68 -6.19 2.78 0.16
C ALA A 68 -6.31 1.85 1.38
N TYR A 69 -6.90 0.67 1.15
CA TYR A 69 -6.82 -0.48 2.04
C TYR A 69 -6.09 -1.65 1.38
N VAL A 70 -5.55 -2.56 2.20
CA VAL A 70 -5.23 -3.92 1.79
C VAL A 70 -6.09 -4.91 2.58
N TYR A 71 -6.65 -5.91 1.88
CA TYR A 71 -7.44 -6.97 2.51
C TYR A 71 -6.52 -8.04 3.12
N CYS A 72 -6.71 -8.32 4.41
CA CYS A 72 -5.99 -9.35 5.15
C CYS A 72 -6.88 -10.58 5.33
N SER A 73 -6.67 -11.60 4.49
CA SER A 73 -7.47 -12.84 4.52
C SER A 73 -7.23 -13.70 5.76
N SER A 74 -6.05 -13.61 6.37
CA SER A 74 -5.67 -14.37 7.57
C SER A 74 -6.30 -13.84 8.86
N GLU A 75 -6.78 -12.59 8.86
CA GLU A 75 -7.47 -12.02 10.01
C GLU A 75 -8.87 -12.63 10.14
N LEU A 76 -9.18 -13.24 11.28
CA LEU A 76 -10.43 -13.97 11.48
C LEU A 76 -11.60 -13.06 11.84
N SER A 77 -11.33 -11.88 12.41
CA SER A 77 -12.38 -10.92 12.76
C SER A 77 -13.02 -10.26 11.52
N SER A 78 -14.06 -9.45 11.73
CA SER A 78 -14.70 -8.68 10.66
C SER A 78 -13.87 -7.47 10.20
N TYR A 79 -12.85 -7.07 10.96
CA TYR A 79 -11.98 -5.93 10.66
C TYR A 79 -10.76 -6.42 9.86
N ARG A 80 -10.93 -6.66 8.56
CA ARG A 80 -9.90 -7.25 7.68
C ARG A 80 -9.24 -6.25 6.72
N TYR A 81 -9.66 -5.00 6.73
CA TYR A 81 -9.19 -3.99 5.78
C TYR A 81 -8.19 -3.08 6.48
N VAL A 82 -6.92 -3.21 6.10
CA VAL A 82 -5.80 -2.49 6.70
C VAL A 82 -5.56 -1.21 5.92
N PRO A 83 -5.70 -0.02 6.52
CA PRO A 83 -5.39 1.22 5.81
C PRO A 83 -3.89 1.34 5.52
N ILE A 84 -3.59 1.86 4.34
CA ILE A 84 -2.23 2.08 3.84
C ILE A 84 -2.09 3.51 3.31
N TRP A 85 -0.94 4.11 3.57
CA TRP A 85 -0.59 5.49 3.24
C TRP A 85 0.44 5.54 2.11
N PRO A 86 0.33 6.53 1.21
CA PRO A 86 1.28 6.70 0.12
C PRO A 86 2.58 7.30 0.65
N ARG A 87 3.71 6.72 0.29
CA ARG A 87 5.02 7.32 0.52
C ARG A 87 5.80 7.41 -0.77
N PHE A 88 6.54 8.49 -0.89
CA PHE A 88 7.48 8.75 -1.96
C PHE A 88 8.89 8.55 -1.43
N ILE A 89 9.80 8.13 -2.31
CA ILE A 89 11.16 7.74 -1.93
C ILE A 89 11.91 8.88 -1.22
N GLU A 90 11.63 10.14 -1.57
CA GLU A 90 12.25 11.32 -0.96
C GLU A 90 11.83 11.53 0.49
N GLN A 91 10.75 10.90 0.93
CA GLN A 91 10.24 10.99 2.30
C GLN A 91 10.81 9.87 3.19
N ILE A 92 11.36 8.81 2.60
CA ILE A 92 11.70 7.56 3.29
C ILE A 92 13.16 7.57 3.74
N ASP A 93 13.40 7.15 4.98
CA ASP A 93 14.74 6.80 5.46
C ASP A 93 15.19 5.49 4.80
N MET A 94 15.94 5.62 3.71
CA MET A 94 16.42 4.50 2.89
C MET A 94 17.34 3.53 3.65
N SER A 95 17.92 3.94 4.78
CA SER A 95 18.74 3.05 5.62
C SER A 95 17.93 1.98 6.36
N LYS A 96 16.60 2.14 6.43
CA LYS A 96 15.67 1.27 7.19
C LYS A 96 14.79 0.38 6.31
N VAL A 97 14.95 0.50 5.00
CA VAL A 97 14.18 -0.22 3.97
C VAL A 97 14.65 -1.67 3.88
N ASN A 98 13.72 -2.62 3.83
CA ASN A 98 14.05 -4.03 3.64
C ASN A 98 14.18 -4.40 2.14
N GLU A 99 14.64 -5.62 1.84
CA GLU A 99 14.88 -6.04 0.45
C GLU A 99 13.61 -6.02 -0.43
N LEU A 100 12.45 -6.36 0.12
CA LEU A 100 11.18 -6.34 -0.62
C LEU A 100 10.77 -4.91 -0.96
N GLU A 101 10.80 -4.02 0.01
CA GLU A 101 10.50 -2.60 -0.17
C GLU A 101 11.49 -1.96 -1.14
N LEU A 102 12.77 -2.30 -1.05
CA LEU A 102 13.80 -1.82 -1.97
C LEU A 102 13.51 -2.27 -3.41
N ARG A 103 13.05 -3.52 -3.62
CA ARG A 103 12.61 -3.99 -4.94
C ARG A 103 11.40 -3.20 -5.45
N VAL A 104 10.41 -2.93 -4.61
CA VAL A 104 9.22 -2.14 -4.97
C VAL A 104 9.62 -0.71 -5.39
N LEU A 105 10.42 -0.04 -4.56
CA LEU A 105 10.90 1.33 -4.81
C LEU A 105 11.75 1.41 -6.09
N LYS A 106 12.57 0.39 -6.38
CA LYS A 106 13.36 0.31 -7.63
C LYS A 106 12.48 0.10 -8.86
N ARG A 107 11.46 -0.78 -8.78
CA ARG A 107 10.55 -1.07 -9.90
C ARG A 107 9.78 0.18 -10.34
N ARG A 108 9.28 0.97 -9.40
CA ARG A 108 8.50 2.18 -9.73
C ARG A 108 9.34 3.31 -10.32
N ARG A 109 10.67 3.34 -10.11
CA ARG A 109 11.58 4.22 -10.89
C ARG A 109 11.71 3.81 -12.36
N GLY A 110 11.38 2.56 -12.72
CA GLY A 110 11.44 2.05 -14.09
C GLY A 110 10.12 2.17 -14.87
N ASP A 111 8.99 2.00 -14.19
CA ASP A 111 7.66 1.91 -14.84
C ASP A 111 6.83 3.22 -14.75
N GLY A 112 7.31 4.22 -14.01
CA GLY A 112 6.54 5.40 -13.65
C GLY A 112 7.38 6.67 -13.57
N VAL A 113 8.18 6.94 -14.61
CA VAL A 113 8.75 8.28 -14.81
C VAL A 113 7.60 9.26 -14.66
N ARG A 114 7.65 10.09 -13.61
CA ARG A 114 6.96 11.38 -13.57
C ARG A 114 7.28 12.04 -14.90
N ASP A 115 6.35 11.98 -15.85
CA ASP A 115 6.53 12.59 -17.14
C ASP A 115 6.54 14.10 -16.89
N LYS A 116 7.75 14.66 -16.75
CA LYS A 116 7.97 16.09 -16.48
C LYS A 116 7.54 16.96 -17.67
N SER A 117 7.03 16.36 -18.75
CA SER A 117 6.50 17.06 -19.92
C SER A 117 5.03 17.49 -19.78
N LYS A 118 4.33 17.12 -18.70
CA LYS A 118 2.97 17.61 -18.39
C LYS A 118 2.93 18.52 -17.16
N GLY A 119 3.74 19.58 -17.20
CA GLY A 119 3.68 20.73 -16.31
C GLY A 119 3.41 22.00 -17.11
#